data_AF-A0ABD5PZL3-F1
#
_entry.id   AF-A0ABD5PZL3-F1
#
_cell.length_a   1.000
_cell.length_b   1.000
_cell.length_c   1.000
_cell.angle_alpha   90.00
_cell.angle_beta   90.00
_cell.angle_gamma   90.00
#
_symmetry.space_group_name_H-M   'P 1'
#
loop_
_entity.id
_entity.type
_entity.pdbx_description
1 polymer ?
#
loop_
_entity_poly.entity_id
_entity_poly.type
_entity_poly.pdbx_seq_one_letter_code
_entity_poly.pdbx_strand_id
1 'polypeptide(L)'
;MPTFVERIQTVEDGNVAEFGRQLADRIETLGDALELLEEWTEASRETRAELSSKYDTAKTLARDEIRDATDEDADSLPAEDLLDHPAVNDQTKQRLREYSTKLFVYVNEEQSYGEARTEVVRSLDAELDLYKHLLPELQSGATSVADAQQKIARFALEETLGPPNRTAADVLLESAVETDE
;
A
#
# COMPACT_ATOMS: atom_id res chain seq x y z
N MET A 1 -23.11 -5.56 -4.57
CA MET A 1 -22.91 -6.45 -5.73
C MET A 1 -22.60 -7.86 -5.22
N PRO A 2 -22.86 -8.94 -5.98
CA PRO A 2 -22.39 -10.27 -5.60
C PRO A 2 -20.85 -10.31 -5.63
N THR A 3 -20.24 -10.99 -4.67
CA THR A 3 -18.77 -11.10 -4.56
C THR A 3 -18.19 -11.95 -5.71
N PHE A 4 -16.87 -11.93 -5.89
CA PHE A 4 -16.25 -12.83 -6.87
C PHE A 4 -16.55 -14.30 -6.53
N VAL A 5 -16.43 -14.66 -5.24
CA VAL A 5 -16.76 -16.00 -4.77
C VAL A 5 -18.20 -16.35 -5.08
N GLU A 6 -19.18 -15.48 -4.82
CA GLU A 6 -20.58 -15.77 -5.14
C GLU A 6 -20.81 -15.97 -6.63
N ARG A 7 -20.19 -15.15 -7.49
CA ARG A 7 -20.32 -15.28 -8.95
C ARG A 7 -19.72 -16.58 -9.46
N ILE A 8 -18.51 -16.93 -9.02
CA ILE A 8 -17.79 -18.11 -9.53
C ILE A 8 -18.46 -19.42 -9.09
N GLN A 9 -19.20 -19.42 -7.97
CA GLN A 9 -19.98 -20.56 -7.49
C GLN A 9 -21.27 -20.81 -8.30
N THR A 10 -21.73 -19.84 -9.10
CA THR A 10 -22.91 -20.03 -9.97
C THR A 10 -22.60 -20.68 -11.32
N VAL A 11 -21.31 -20.83 -11.66
CA VAL A 11 -20.90 -21.44 -12.93
C VAL A 11 -21.20 -22.95 -12.90
N GLU A 12 -21.90 -23.44 -13.93
CA GLU A 12 -22.26 -24.84 -14.04
C GLU A 12 -21.03 -25.76 -14.15
N ASP A 13 -21.10 -26.92 -13.49
CA ASP A 13 -20.05 -27.94 -13.61
C ASP A 13 -19.93 -28.41 -15.07
N GLY A 14 -18.70 -28.44 -15.58
CA GLY A 14 -18.40 -28.69 -16.99
C GLY A 14 -18.33 -27.45 -17.89
N ASN A 15 -18.76 -26.27 -17.42
CA ASN A 15 -18.57 -25.01 -18.16
C ASN A 15 -17.19 -24.39 -17.90
N VAL A 16 -16.15 -25.13 -18.29
CA VAL A 16 -14.73 -24.75 -18.12
C VAL A 16 -14.41 -23.43 -18.82
N ALA A 17 -15.05 -23.14 -19.96
CA ALA A 17 -14.78 -21.94 -20.74
C ALA A 17 -15.23 -20.66 -20.02
N GLU A 18 -16.42 -20.68 -19.39
CA GLU A 18 -16.90 -19.56 -18.61
C GLU A 18 -16.10 -19.39 -17.31
N PHE A 19 -15.88 -20.49 -16.60
CA PHE A 19 -15.09 -20.47 -15.36
C PHE A 19 -13.68 -19.92 -15.61
N GLY A 20 -13.02 -20.40 -16.67
CA GLY A 20 -11.69 -19.95 -17.05
C GLY A 20 -11.65 -18.48 -17.46
N ARG A 21 -12.70 -17.97 -18.12
CA ARG A 21 -12.81 -16.54 -18.45
C ARG A 21 -12.92 -15.68 -17.19
N GLN A 22 -13.78 -16.07 -16.25
CA GLN A 22 -13.95 -15.33 -14.99
C GLN A 22 -12.69 -15.37 -14.12
N LEU A 23 -11.98 -16.51 -14.09
CA LEU A 23 -10.67 -16.59 -13.41
C LEU A 23 -9.62 -15.70 -14.08
N ALA A 24 -9.53 -15.69 -15.41
CA ALA A 24 -8.57 -14.87 -16.12
C ALA A 24 -8.79 -13.37 -15.88
N ASP A 25 -10.05 -12.92 -15.95
CA ASP A 25 -10.46 -11.55 -15.62
C ASP A 25 -10.09 -11.16 -14.18
N ARG A 26 -10.29 -12.09 -13.24
CA ARG A 26 -9.90 -11.88 -11.84
C ARG A 26 -8.39 -11.83 -11.64
N ILE A 27 -7.62 -12.65 -12.36
CA ILE A 27 -6.15 -12.61 -12.34
C ILE A 27 -5.63 -11.26 -12.82
N GLU A 28 -6.22 -10.70 -13.89
CA GLU A 28 -5.88 -9.37 -14.40
C GLU A 28 -6.19 -8.30 -13.34
N THR A 29 -7.41 -8.32 -12.79
CA THR A 29 -7.83 -7.38 -11.73
C THR A 29 -6.90 -7.42 -10.50
N LEU A 30 -6.44 -8.62 -10.10
CA LEU A 30 -5.49 -8.79 -8.99
C LEU A 30 -4.10 -8.23 -9.32
N GLY A 31 -3.66 -8.39 -10.57
CA GLY A 31 -2.42 -7.79 -11.07
C GLY A 31 -2.48 -6.27 -10.98
N ASP A 32 -3.55 -5.66 -11.47
CA ASP A 32 -3.75 -4.21 -11.42
C ASP A 32 -3.79 -3.68 -9.98
N ALA A 33 -4.45 -4.41 -9.07
CA ALA A 33 -4.51 -4.05 -7.66
C ALA A 33 -3.13 -4.10 -6.98
N LEU A 34 -2.29 -5.09 -7.31
CA LEU A 34 -0.93 -5.18 -6.82
C LEU A 34 -0.05 -4.05 -7.36
N GLU A 35 -0.17 -3.74 -8.66
CA GLU A 35 0.55 -2.62 -9.28
C GLU A 35 0.19 -1.29 -8.62
N LEU A 36 -1.11 -1.03 -8.40
CA LEU A 36 -1.57 0.17 -7.70
C LEU A 36 -0.99 0.29 -6.28
N LEU A 37 -0.91 -0.83 -5.54
CA LEU A 37 -0.31 -0.83 -4.20
C LEU A 37 1.21 -0.60 -4.23
N GLU A 38 1.89 -1.11 -5.24
CA GLU A 38 3.31 -0.85 -5.46
C GLU A 38 3.55 0.63 -5.78
N GLU A 39 2.77 1.21 -6.70
CA GLU A 39 2.82 2.64 -7.04
C GLU A 39 2.59 3.53 -5.81
N TRP A 40 1.57 3.21 -5.00
CA TRP A 40 1.29 3.95 -3.77
C TRP A 40 2.44 3.81 -2.74
N THR A 41 3.12 2.66 -2.71
CA THR A 41 4.29 2.43 -1.87
C THR A 41 5.50 3.23 -2.33
N GLU A 42 5.71 3.35 -3.62
CA GLU A 42 6.81 4.12 -4.15
C GLU A 42 6.57 5.63 -4.01
N ALA A 43 5.36 6.11 -4.34
CA ALA A 43 4.96 7.50 -4.13
C ALA A 43 5.09 7.93 -2.66
N SER A 44 4.78 7.01 -1.75
CA SER A 44 4.99 7.20 -0.31
C SER A 44 6.47 7.36 0.05
N ARG A 45 7.35 6.47 -0.45
CA ARG A 45 8.80 6.59 -0.25
C ARG A 45 9.37 7.88 -0.82
N GLU A 46 8.91 8.30 -1.99
CA GLU A 46 9.32 9.56 -2.62
C GLU A 46 8.92 10.76 -1.75
N THR A 47 7.67 10.80 -1.28
CA THR A 47 7.17 11.84 -0.38
C THR A 47 7.99 11.92 0.91
N ARG A 48 8.32 10.76 1.50
CA ARG A 48 9.20 10.70 2.67
C ARG A 48 10.58 11.28 2.38
N ALA A 49 11.18 10.89 1.26
CA ALA A 49 12.51 11.35 0.86
C ALA A 49 12.51 12.86 0.62
N GLU A 50 11.48 13.40 -0.04
CA GLU A 50 11.31 14.83 -0.29
C GLU A 50 11.16 15.61 1.03
N LEU A 51 10.30 15.16 1.95
CA LEU A 51 10.11 15.80 3.25
C LEU A 51 11.38 15.77 4.10
N SER A 52 12.10 14.64 4.12
CA SER A 52 13.39 14.53 4.80
C SER A 52 14.41 15.48 4.20
N SER A 53 14.53 15.52 2.87
CA SER A 53 15.46 16.40 2.16
C SER A 53 15.19 17.88 2.43
N LYS A 54 13.91 18.29 2.44
CA LYS A 54 13.52 19.66 2.79
C LYS A 54 13.82 20.00 4.24
N TYR A 55 13.61 19.06 5.16
CA TYR A 55 13.96 19.24 6.57
C TYR A 55 15.48 19.35 6.78
N ASP A 56 16.26 18.49 6.13
CA ASP A 56 17.73 18.53 6.16
C ASP A 56 18.26 19.84 5.57
N THR A 57 17.69 20.30 4.47
CA THR A 57 18.03 21.59 3.86
C THR A 57 17.76 22.76 4.82
N ALA A 58 16.63 22.74 5.53
CA ALA A 58 16.32 23.76 6.53
C ALA A 58 17.30 23.73 7.73
N LYS A 59 17.76 22.55 8.16
CA LYS A 59 18.79 22.41 9.21
C LYS A 59 20.13 22.96 8.74
N THR A 60 20.56 22.63 7.53
CA THR A 60 21.82 23.15 6.97
C THR A 60 21.77 24.68 6.88
N LEU A 61 20.68 25.25 6.38
CA LEU A 61 20.51 26.70 6.32
C LEU A 61 20.59 27.35 7.72
N ALA A 62 19.94 26.77 8.73
CA ALA A 62 20.04 27.27 10.09
C ALA A 62 21.47 27.21 10.64
N ARG A 63 22.20 26.13 10.36
CA ARG A 63 23.60 25.97 10.79
C ARG A 63 24.53 26.96 10.10
N ASP A 64 24.33 27.20 8.81
CA ASP A 64 25.07 28.20 8.06
C ASP A 64 24.83 29.60 8.64
N GLU A 65 23.58 29.95 8.96
CA GLU A 65 23.24 31.22 9.63
C GLU A 65 23.95 31.38 10.99
N ILE A 66 24.06 30.30 11.78
CA ILE A 66 24.79 30.31 13.06
C ILE A 66 26.29 30.50 12.81
N ARG A 67 26.87 29.73 11.89
CA ARG A 67 28.30 29.79 11.57
C ARG A 67 28.69 31.19 11.10
N ASP A 68 27.90 31.78 10.20
CA ASP A 68 28.13 33.12 9.66
C ASP A 68 28.03 34.22 10.73
N ALA A 69 27.22 34.02 11.78
CA ALA A 69 27.00 35.00 12.84
C ALA A 69 27.94 34.86 14.04
N THR A 70 28.44 33.66 14.32
CA THR A 70 29.09 33.32 15.60
C THR A 70 30.45 32.62 15.47
N ASP A 71 30.86 32.20 14.27
CA ASP A 71 32.02 31.31 14.03
C ASP A 71 31.95 29.99 14.82
N GLU A 72 30.78 29.60 15.34
CA GLU A 72 30.57 28.35 16.09
C GLU A 72 30.42 27.13 15.16
N ASP A 73 30.83 25.96 15.67
CA ASP A 73 30.57 24.67 15.02
C ASP A 73 29.12 24.21 15.25
N ALA A 74 28.24 24.69 14.37
CA ALA A 74 26.81 24.41 14.41
C ALA A 74 26.43 22.99 13.92
N ASP A 75 27.37 22.22 13.36
CA ASP A 75 27.06 20.90 12.78
C ASP A 75 26.67 19.87 13.86
N SER A 76 27.16 20.07 15.08
CA SER A 76 26.85 19.26 16.26
C SER A 76 25.52 19.62 16.94
N LEU A 77 24.90 20.76 16.60
CA LEU A 77 23.68 21.21 17.25
C LEU A 77 22.48 20.32 16.88
N PRO A 78 21.69 19.87 17.88
CA PRO A 78 20.45 19.16 17.62
C PRO A 78 19.42 20.11 17.02
N ALA A 79 18.44 19.56 16.29
CA ALA A 79 17.49 20.36 15.53
C ALA A 79 16.55 21.21 16.41
N GLU A 80 16.35 20.81 17.67
CA GLU A 80 15.60 21.55 18.68
C GLU A 80 16.31 22.87 19.02
N ASP A 81 17.62 22.82 19.25
CA ASP A 81 18.43 23.99 19.57
C ASP A 81 18.50 24.99 18.41
N LEU A 82 18.41 24.52 17.15
CA LEU A 82 18.36 25.40 15.97
C LEU A 82 17.11 26.30 15.96
N LEU A 83 15.99 25.84 16.53
CA LEU A 83 14.75 26.62 16.58
C LEU A 83 14.80 27.77 17.61
N ASP A 84 15.57 27.58 18.66
CA ASP A 84 15.71 28.54 19.76
C ASP A 84 16.94 29.44 19.59
N HIS A 85 17.84 29.09 18.67
CA HIS A 85 19.08 29.83 18.46
C HIS A 85 18.83 31.28 17.97
N PRO A 86 19.42 32.30 18.61
CA PRO A 86 19.15 33.71 18.30
C PRO A 86 19.64 34.14 16.91
N ALA A 87 20.68 33.50 16.37
CA ALA A 87 21.23 33.81 15.04
C ALA A 87 20.38 33.28 13.88
N VAL A 88 19.49 32.30 14.12
CA VAL A 88 18.66 31.72 13.07
C VAL A 88 17.46 32.64 12.82
N ASN A 89 17.22 32.99 11.56
CA ASN A 89 16.13 33.88 11.21
C ASN A 89 14.75 33.21 11.29
N ASP A 90 13.70 34.04 11.37
CA ASP A 90 12.33 33.56 11.57
C ASP A 90 11.82 32.71 10.38
N GLN A 91 12.29 32.97 9.16
CA GLN A 91 11.89 32.21 7.98
C GLN A 91 12.46 30.78 8.01
N THR A 92 13.73 30.63 8.39
CA THR A 92 14.40 29.34 8.56
C THR A 92 13.79 28.57 9.72
N LYS A 93 13.49 29.24 10.85
CA LYS A 93 12.72 28.65 11.96
C LYS A 93 11.34 28.17 11.52
N GLN A 94 10.63 28.96 10.72
CA GLN A 94 9.32 28.57 10.18
C GLN A 94 9.43 27.30 9.32
N ARG A 95 10.41 27.23 8.42
CA ARG A 95 10.65 26.05 7.57
C ARG A 95 11.03 24.82 8.40
N LEU A 96 11.88 24.97 9.42
CA LEU A 96 12.23 23.89 10.34
C LEU A 96 10.99 23.33 11.06
N ARG A 97 10.12 24.19 11.59
CA ARG A 97 8.85 23.76 12.23
C ARG A 97 7.91 23.09 11.24
N GLU A 98 7.79 23.66 10.05
CA GLU A 98 6.90 23.13 9.01
C GLU A 98 7.32 21.71 8.59
N TYR A 99 8.58 21.52 8.21
CA TYR A 99 9.04 20.23 7.70
C TYR A 99 9.22 19.18 8.80
N SER A 100 9.59 19.57 10.03
CA SER A 100 9.57 18.63 11.16
C SER A 100 8.15 18.13 11.46
N THR A 101 7.16 19.03 11.47
CA THR A 101 5.75 18.66 11.70
C THR A 101 5.23 17.78 10.57
N LYS A 102 5.45 18.18 9.31
CA LYS A 102 5.02 17.39 8.14
C LYS A 102 5.65 16.01 8.14
N LEU A 103 6.95 15.91 8.39
CA LEU A 103 7.64 14.62 8.46
C LEU A 103 7.14 13.76 9.62
N PHE A 104 6.87 14.35 10.78
CA PHE A 104 6.31 13.62 11.93
C PHE A 104 4.92 13.07 11.64
N VAL A 105 4.00 13.91 11.15
CA VAL A 105 2.64 13.51 10.78
C VAL A 105 2.70 12.40 9.73
N TYR A 106 3.51 12.60 8.69
CA TYR A 106 3.67 11.64 7.60
C TYR A 106 4.20 10.29 8.09
N VAL A 107 5.25 10.27 8.91
CA VAL A 107 5.81 9.02 9.47
C VAL A 107 4.81 8.31 10.37
N ASN A 108 4.02 9.05 11.15
CA ASN A 108 2.98 8.48 11.99
C ASN A 108 1.85 7.84 11.16
N GLU A 109 1.40 8.52 10.11
CA GLU A 109 0.43 7.99 9.15
C GLU A 109 0.97 6.75 8.44
N GLU A 110 2.20 6.80 7.92
CA GLU A 110 2.85 5.66 7.26
C GLU A 110 3.01 4.45 8.18
N GLN A 111 3.34 4.65 9.45
CA GLN A 111 3.38 3.55 10.43
C GLN A 111 1.99 2.93 10.63
N SER A 112 0.94 3.75 10.67
CA SER A 112 -0.43 3.25 10.82
C SER A 112 -0.90 2.42 9.61
N TYR A 113 -0.42 2.73 8.40
CA TYR A 113 -0.85 2.04 7.18
C TYR A 113 0.11 0.96 6.68
N GLY A 114 1.37 0.96 7.11
CA GLY A 114 2.41 0.08 6.57
C GLY A 114 2.18 -1.41 6.84
N GLU A 115 1.73 -1.76 8.05
CA GLU A 115 1.38 -3.14 8.40
C GLU A 115 0.15 -3.62 7.63
N ALA A 116 -0.88 -2.79 7.54
CA ALA A 116 -2.10 -3.09 6.78
C ALA A 116 -1.78 -3.30 5.30
N ARG A 117 -0.95 -2.43 4.69
CA ARG A 117 -0.54 -2.54 3.29
C ARG A 117 0.22 -3.84 3.01
N THR A 118 1.12 -4.22 3.91
CA THR A 118 1.89 -5.47 3.78
C THR A 118 0.97 -6.69 3.82
N GLU A 119 -0.01 -6.68 4.72
CA GLU A 119 -0.95 -7.79 4.87
C GLU A 119 -1.91 -7.91 3.67
N VAL A 120 -2.35 -6.75 3.15
CA VAL A 120 -3.12 -6.66 1.93
C VAL A 120 -2.36 -7.23 0.73
N VAL A 121 -1.11 -6.82 0.52
CA VAL A 121 -0.26 -7.33 -0.58
C VAL A 121 -0.12 -8.85 -0.48
N ARG A 122 0.18 -9.38 0.71
CA ARG A 122 0.27 -10.84 0.92
C ARG A 122 -1.03 -11.57 0.58
N SER A 123 -2.16 -11.00 0.98
CA SER A 123 -3.46 -11.61 0.72
C SER A 123 -3.80 -11.62 -0.77
N LEU A 124 -3.46 -10.55 -1.49
CA LEU A 124 -3.62 -10.47 -2.95
C LEU A 124 -2.69 -11.42 -3.69
N ASP A 125 -1.42 -11.52 -3.27
CA ASP A 125 -0.45 -12.46 -3.83
C ASP A 125 -0.93 -13.91 -3.66
N ALA A 126 -1.42 -14.27 -2.47
CA ALA A 126 -1.95 -15.61 -2.21
C ALA A 126 -3.18 -15.94 -3.07
N GLU A 127 -4.08 -14.96 -3.27
CA GLU A 127 -5.24 -15.11 -4.15
C GLU A 127 -4.79 -15.27 -5.62
N LEU A 128 -3.84 -14.45 -6.06
CA LEU A 128 -3.30 -14.48 -7.41
C LEU A 128 -2.59 -15.81 -7.70
N ASP A 129 -1.79 -16.30 -6.76
CA ASP A 129 -1.12 -17.59 -6.87
C ASP A 129 -2.13 -18.73 -6.97
N LEU A 130 -3.18 -18.74 -6.14
CA LEU A 130 -4.23 -19.73 -6.26
C LEU A 130 -4.83 -19.76 -7.68
N TYR A 131 -5.20 -18.60 -8.22
CA TYR A 131 -5.84 -18.55 -9.53
C TYR A 131 -4.89 -18.86 -10.68
N LYS A 132 -3.63 -18.42 -10.60
CA LYS A 132 -2.56 -18.77 -11.56
C LYS A 132 -2.29 -20.27 -11.61
N HIS A 133 -2.51 -21.00 -10.52
CA HIS A 133 -2.43 -22.47 -10.51
C HIS A 133 -3.71 -23.13 -11.02
N LEU A 134 -4.89 -22.64 -10.61
CA LEU A 134 -6.18 -23.22 -11.00
C LEU A 134 -6.46 -23.10 -12.49
N LEU A 135 -6.13 -21.97 -13.12
CA LEU A 135 -6.46 -21.73 -14.52
C LEU A 135 -5.78 -22.76 -15.47
N PRO A 136 -4.46 -23.04 -15.37
CA PRO A 136 -3.83 -24.13 -16.13
C PRO A 136 -4.33 -25.52 -15.77
N GLU A 137 -4.64 -25.80 -14.50
CA GLU A 137 -5.19 -27.09 -14.07
C GLU A 137 -6.56 -27.36 -14.72
N LEU A 138 -7.41 -26.33 -14.81
CA LEU A 138 -8.70 -26.40 -15.50
C LEU A 138 -8.54 -26.61 -17.01
N GLN A 139 -7.60 -25.89 -17.64
CA GLN A 139 -7.34 -26.01 -19.08
C GLN A 139 -6.77 -27.39 -19.46
N SER A 140 -5.98 -27.99 -18.58
CA SER A 140 -5.42 -29.34 -18.77
C SER A 140 -6.37 -30.47 -18.33
N GLY A 141 -7.48 -30.13 -17.67
CA GLY A 141 -8.42 -31.09 -17.10
C GLY A 141 -7.90 -31.81 -15.84
N ALA A 142 -6.84 -31.31 -15.22
CA ALA A 142 -6.29 -31.83 -13.97
C ALA A 142 -7.19 -31.54 -12.75
N THR A 143 -8.02 -30.49 -12.85
CA THR A 143 -9.01 -30.06 -11.85
C THR A 143 -10.35 -29.83 -12.54
N SER A 144 -11.45 -30.24 -11.92
CA SER A 144 -12.82 -29.95 -12.40
C SER A 144 -13.30 -28.56 -11.96
N VAL A 145 -14.38 -28.06 -12.57
CA VAL A 145 -15.01 -26.79 -12.14
C VAL A 145 -15.46 -26.88 -10.68
N ALA A 146 -16.11 -28.00 -10.29
CA ALA A 146 -16.53 -28.23 -8.91
C ALA A 146 -15.35 -28.26 -7.91
N ASP A 147 -14.23 -28.89 -8.26
CA ASP A 147 -13.04 -28.93 -7.41
C ASP A 147 -12.40 -27.54 -7.27
N ALA A 148 -12.34 -26.78 -8.37
CA ALA A 148 -11.85 -25.40 -8.35
C ALA A 148 -12.76 -24.51 -7.49
N GLN A 149 -14.09 -24.63 -7.61
CA GLN A 149 -15.06 -23.93 -6.76
C GLN A 149 -14.83 -24.21 -5.28
N GLN A 150 -14.59 -25.47 -4.90
CA GLN A 150 -14.29 -25.82 -3.51
C GLN A 150 -12.97 -25.22 -3.02
N LYS A 151 -11.92 -25.24 -3.85
CA LYS A 151 -10.63 -24.62 -3.51
C LYS A 151 -10.77 -23.12 -3.29
N ILE A 152 -11.53 -22.41 -4.13
CA ILE A 152 -11.79 -20.97 -4.00
C ILE A 152 -12.65 -20.65 -2.77
N ALA A 153 -13.72 -21.42 -2.52
CA ALA A 153 -14.56 -21.23 -1.34
C ALA A 153 -13.78 -21.47 -0.04
N ARG A 154 -12.92 -22.49 -0.01
CA ARG A 154 -12.04 -22.76 1.14
C ARG A 154 -11.05 -21.62 1.35
N PHE A 155 -10.42 -21.12 0.29
CA PHE A 155 -9.51 -19.98 0.38
C PHE A 155 -10.21 -18.76 0.98
N ALA A 156 -11.41 -18.42 0.50
CA ALA A 156 -12.21 -17.31 1.03
C ALA A 156 -12.69 -17.51 2.49
N LEU A 157 -12.69 -18.74 2.99
CA LEU A 157 -13.06 -19.06 4.38
C LEU A 157 -11.85 -19.00 5.32
N GLU A 158 -10.72 -19.54 4.88
CA GLU A 158 -9.58 -19.87 5.74
C GLU A 158 -8.44 -18.84 5.67
N GLU A 159 -8.28 -18.15 4.54
CA GLU A 159 -7.07 -17.40 4.21
C GLU A 159 -7.33 -15.89 3.97
N THR A 160 -8.58 -15.42 3.97
CA THR A 160 -8.92 -14.03 3.65
C THR A 160 -9.39 -13.24 4.87
N LEU A 161 -8.98 -11.96 4.93
CA LEU A 161 -9.47 -11.00 5.90
C LEU A 161 -10.89 -10.57 5.52
N GLY A 162 -11.91 -10.99 6.29
CA GLY A 162 -13.28 -10.52 6.13
C GLY A 162 -14.35 -11.61 6.17
N PRO A 163 -15.55 -11.34 5.64
CA PRO A 163 -16.63 -12.32 5.50
C PRO A 163 -16.21 -13.53 4.64
N PRO A 164 -16.75 -14.73 4.91
CA PRO A 164 -16.31 -15.99 4.28
C PRO A 164 -16.65 -16.11 2.78
N ASN A 165 -17.36 -15.13 2.23
CA ASN A 165 -17.72 -15.02 0.83
C ASN A 165 -16.90 -13.93 0.11
N ARG A 166 -15.91 -13.32 0.76
CA ARG A 166 -15.11 -12.22 0.20
C ARG A 166 -13.63 -12.56 0.20
N THR A 167 -12.95 -12.17 -0.86
CA THR A 167 -11.48 -12.18 -0.88
C THR A 167 -10.92 -10.80 -0.58
N ALA A 168 -9.60 -10.71 -0.37
CA ALA A 168 -8.94 -9.44 -0.09
C ALA A 168 -9.15 -8.41 -1.20
N ALA A 169 -9.20 -8.86 -2.46
CA ALA A 169 -9.54 -7.98 -3.58
C ALA A 169 -10.98 -7.47 -3.55
N ASP A 170 -11.96 -8.25 -3.06
CA ASP A 170 -13.33 -7.75 -2.90
C ASP A 170 -13.40 -6.64 -1.84
N VAL A 171 -12.61 -6.74 -0.76
CA VAL A 171 -12.54 -5.71 0.28
C VAL A 171 -11.84 -4.45 -0.24
N LEU A 172 -10.73 -4.59 -0.98
CA LEU A 172 -9.99 -3.46 -1.53
C LEU A 172 -10.77 -2.70 -2.61
N LEU A 173 -11.38 -3.43 -3.55
CA LEU A 173 -12.13 -2.82 -4.65
C LEU A 173 -13.37 -2.08 -4.15
N GLU A 174 -14.06 -2.59 -3.12
CA GLU A 174 -15.15 -1.86 -2.48
C GLU A 174 -14.64 -0.59 -1.77
N SER A 175 -13.51 -0.66 -1.07
CA SER A 175 -12.94 0.52 -0.40
C SER A 175 -12.45 1.60 -1.36
N ALA A 176 -11.97 1.23 -2.55
CA ALA A 176 -11.56 2.19 -3.58
C ALA A 176 -12.77 2.98 -4.12
N VAL A 177 -13.92 2.31 -4.29
CA VAL A 177 -15.15 2.92 -4.81
C VAL A 177 -15.82 3.85 -3.81
N GLU A 178 -15.73 3.58 -2.50
CA GLU A 178 -16.31 4.44 -1.45
C GLU A 178 -15.54 5.77 -1.27
N THR A 179 -14.33 5.90 -1.81
CA THR A 179 -13.53 7.14 -1.73
C THR A 179 -13.89 8.19 -2.81
N ASP A 180 -14.67 7.79 -3.82
CA ASP A 180 -15.06 8.63 -4.97
C ASP A 180 -16.50 9.21 -4.86
N GLU A 181 -17.18 9.04 -3.72
CA GLU A 181 -18.47 9.71 -3.38
C GLU A 181 -18.31 10.87 -2.39
#